data_AF-A0A527VPW1-F1
#
_entry.id   AF-A0A527VPW1-F1
#
_cell.length_a   1.000
_cell.length_b   1.000
_cell.length_c   1.000
_cell.angle_alpha   90.00
_cell.angle_beta   90.00
_cell.angle_gamma   90.00
#
_symmetry.space_group_name_H-M   'P 1'
#
loop_
_entity.id
_entity.type
_entity.pdbx_description
1 polymer ?
#
loop_
_entity_poly.entity_id
_entity_poly.type
_entity_poly.pdbx_seq_one_letter_code
_entity_poly.pdbx_strand_id
1 'polypeptide(L)'
;GKTTTLRAIMGLIRKRTGSVTFNGKELIGLPLHRVAHQGIGFVPEERGIFATLSVDENLILPPVVAKGGMSVEEIFELFPNLKERRNSQGTKLSGGEQQMLAIARILRTGVE
;
A
#
# COMPACT_ATOMS: atom_id res chain seq x y z
N GLY A 1 21.03 -2.49 -0.94
CA GLY A 1 20.76 -2.50 0.51
C GLY A 1 19.28 -2.27 0.80
N LYS A 2 18.80 -1.03 0.67
CA LYS A 2 17.44 -0.60 1.07
C LYS A 2 16.28 -1.47 0.54
N THR A 3 16.17 -1.62 -0.78
CA THR A 3 15.10 -2.41 -1.41
C THR A 3 15.18 -3.89 -0.99
N THR A 4 16.38 -4.44 -0.83
CA THR A 4 16.60 -5.80 -0.32
C THR A 4 16.08 -5.95 1.11
N THR A 5 16.35 -4.98 1.98
CA THR A 5 15.85 -4.97 3.37
C THR A 5 14.32 -4.91 3.41
N LEU A 6 13.69 -4.00 2.67
CA LEU A 6 12.22 -3.91 2.62
C LEU A 6 11.59 -5.20 2.08
N ARG A 7 12.15 -5.77 1.02
CA ARG A 7 11.69 -7.05 0.46
C ARG A 7 11.89 -8.22 1.45
N ALA A 8 12.94 -8.19 2.29
CA ALA A 8 13.16 -9.18 3.32
C ALA A 8 12.08 -9.11 4.42
N ILE A 9 11.76 -7.90 4.89
CA ILE A 9 10.70 -7.66 5.89
C ILE A 9 9.35 -8.16 5.36
N MET A 10 9.01 -7.83 4.11
CA MET A 10 7.76 -8.27 3.48
C MET A 10 7.70 -9.77 3.17
N GLY A 11 8.80 -10.51 3.32
CA GLY A 11 8.85 -11.92 2.95
C GLY A 11 8.84 -12.20 1.44
N LEU A 12 9.22 -11.20 0.64
CA LEU A 12 9.44 -11.32 -0.81
C LEU A 12 10.77 -12.03 -1.13
N ILE A 13 11.67 -12.13 -0.16
CA ILE A 13 12.92 -12.91 -0.25
C ILE A 13 12.69 -14.27 0.42
N ARG A 14 12.89 -15.37 -0.30
CA ARG A 14 12.63 -16.74 0.21
C ARG A 14 13.61 -17.19 1.29
N LYS A 15 14.91 -16.96 1.10
CA LYS A 15 15.96 -17.36 2.06
C LYS A 15 16.24 -16.21 3.01
N ARG A 16 15.64 -16.25 4.19
CA ARG A 16 15.81 -15.26 5.27
C ARG A 16 16.32 -16.00 6.50
N THR A 17 17.31 -15.43 7.17
CA THR A 17 17.83 -15.90 8.46
C THR A 17 17.82 -14.73 9.45
N GLY A 18 17.83 -15.02 10.75
CA GLY A 18 17.66 -14.02 11.80
C GLY A 18 16.20 -13.88 12.24
N SER A 19 15.83 -12.70 12.75
CA SER A 19 14.50 -12.38 13.30
C SER A 19 14.02 -11.03 12.78
N VAL A 20 12.73 -10.94 12.47
CA VAL A 20 12.04 -9.69 12.13
C VAL A 20 10.73 -9.69 12.88
N THR A 21 10.58 -8.80 13.86
CA THR A 21 9.37 -8.70 14.67
C THR A 21 8.56 -7.44 14.34
N PHE A 22 7.23 -7.57 14.36
CA PHE A 22 6.29 -6.45 14.25
C PHE A 22 5.17 -6.65 15.27
N ASN A 23 4.91 -5.62 16.10
CA ASN A 23 3.96 -5.70 17.22
C ASN A 23 4.14 -6.96 18.08
N GLY A 24 5.40 -7.32 18.36
CA GLY A 24 5.77 -8.49 19.16
C GLY A 24 5.63 -9.84 18.45
N LYS A 25 5.25 -9.88 17.16
CA LYS A 25 5.08 -11.11 16.38
C LYS A 25 6.23 -11.32 15.42
N GLU A 26 6.73 -12.56 15.35
CA GLU A 26 7.77 -12.97 14.40
C GLU A 26 7.20 -13.07 12.97
N LEU A 27 7.91 -12.48 12.00
CA LEU A 27 7.54 -12.47 10.58
C LEU A 27 8.37 -13.47 9.75
N ILE A 28 9.53 -13.89 10.25
CA ILE A 28 10.34 -14.92 9.59
C ILE A 28 9.55 -16.23 9.54
N GLY A 29 9.55 -16.87 8.37
CA GLY A 29 8.77 -18.09 8.11
C GLY A 29 7.33 -17.84 7.66
N LEU A 30 6.78 -16.63 7.83
CA LEU A 30 5.47 -16.30 7.27
C LEU A 30 5.54 -16.07 5.75
N PRO A 31 4.54 -16.54 4.99
CA PRO A 31 4.36 -16.15 3.60
C PRO A 31 3.85 -14.70 3.51
N LEU A 32 4.17 -14.00 2.40
CA LEU A 32 3.84 -12.58 2.16
C LEU A 32 2.40 -12.21 2.54
N HIS A 33 1.41 -13.00 2.12
CA HIS A 33 0.01 -12.70 2.41
C HIS A 33 -0.25 -12.65 3.92
N ARG A 34 0.38 -13.50 4.73
CA ARG A 34 0.22 -13.47 6.20
C ARG A 34 0.96 -12.30 6.86
N VAL A 35 2.05 -11.82 6.26
CA VAL A 35 2.77 -10.62 6.71
C VAL A 35 1.88 -9.39 6.52
N ALA A 36 1.24 -9.24 5.36
CA ALA A 36 0.30 -8.13 5.13
C ALA A 36 -0.87 -8.13 6.14
N HIS A 37 -1.39 -9.30 6.50
CA HIS A 37 -2.44 -9.44 7.53
C HIS A 37 -1.95 -9.14 8.96
N GLN A 38 -0.65 -8.95 9.20
CA GLN A 38 -0.20 -8.40 10.49
C GLN A 38 -0.43 -6.89 10.60
N GLY A 39 -1.00 -6.26 9.57
CA GLY A 39 -1.23 -4.82 9.53
C GLY A 39 -0.07 -4.05 8.90
N ILE A 40 0.79 -4.70 8.11
CA ILE A 40 1.91 -4.01 7.44
C ILE A 40 1.50 -3.62 6.02
N GLY A 41 1.54 -2.31 5.74
CA GLY A 41 1.38 -1.74 4.40
C GLY A 41 2.67 -1.75 3.59
N PHE A 42 2.59 -2.04 2.29
CA PHE A 42 3.76 -1.95 1.40
C PHE A 42 3.40 -1.35 0.05
N VAL A 43 4.07 -0.25 -0.29
CA VAL A 43 4.02 0.36 -1.62
C VAL A 43 5.28 -0.05 -2.38
N PRO A 44 5.20 -0.89 -3.44
CA PRO A 44 6.36 -1.22 -4.24
C PRO A 44 6.81 -0.02 -5.09
N GLU A 45 8.05 -0.05 -5.59
CA GLU A 45 8.60 0.99 -6.47
C GLU A 45 7.76 1.21 -7.73
N GLU A 46 7.14 0.14 -8.24
CA GLU A 46 6.21 0.19 -9.40
C GLU A 46 4.82 0.74 -9.05
N ARG A 47 4.63 1.27 -7.83
CA ARG A 47 3.42 1.95 -7.32
C ARG A 47 2.18 1.06 -7.17
N GLY A 48 2.10 -0.02 -7.93
CA GLY A 48 1.07 -1.04 -7.82
C GLY A 48 -0.36 -0.56 -8.10
N ILE A 49 -0.54 0.61 -8.73
CA ILE A 49 -1.87 1.17 -9.09
C ILE A 49 -2.48 0.45 -10.29
N PHE A 50 -3.81 0.43 -10.37
CA PHE A 50 -4.52 -0.09 -11.54
C PHE A 50 -4.66 1.00 -12.58
N ALA A 51 -3.84 0.92 -13.62
CA ALA A 51 -3.66 2.00 -14.59
C ALA A 51 -4.94 2.34 -15.38
N THR A 52 -5.80 1.35 -15.63
CA THR A 52 -7.06 1.51 -16.37
C THR A 52 -8.23 1.99 -15.51
N LEU A 53 -8.10 1.88 -14.18
CA LEU A 53 -9.11 2.32 -13.23
C LEU A 53 -8.92 3.81 -12.91
N SER A 54 -10.02 4.49 -12.62
CA SER A 54 -10.04 5.84 -12.09
C SER A 54 -9.40 5.91 -10.70
N VAL A 55 -9.12 7.12 -10.22
CA VAL A 55 -8.65 7.35 -8.84
C VAL A 55 -9.68 6.80 -7.83
N ASP A 56 -10.97 7.09 -8.02
CA ASP A 56 -12.03 6.58 -7.13
C ASP A 56 -12.04 5.05 -7.09
N GLU A 57 -12.03 4.40 -8.25
CA GLU A 57 -11.99 2.93 -8.36
C GLU A 57 -10.73 2.34 -7.70
N ASN A 58 -9.57 2.98 -7.89
CA ASN A 58 -8.33 2.58 -7.25
C ASN A 58 -8.43 2.65 -5.72
N LEU A 59 -9.15 3.62 -5.15
CA LEU A 59 -9.31 3.81 -3.70
C LEU A 59 -10.34 2.90 -3.05
N ILE A 60 -11.31 2.37 -3.80
CA ILE A 60 -12.35 1.46 -3.28
C ILE A 60 -12.00 -0.03 -3.45
N LEU A 61 -11.12 -0.36 -4.40
CA LEU A 61 -10.77 -1.74 -4.70
C LEU A 61 -10.00 -2.48 -3.59
N PRO A 62 -9.05 -1.86 -2.86
CA PRO A 62 -8.29 -2.55 -1.82
C PRO A 62 -9.19 -3.08 -0.70
N PRO A 63 -8.96 -4.32 -0.20
CA PRO A 63 -9.71 -4.84 0.92
C PRO A 63 -9.34 -4.11 2.22
N VAL A 64 -10.27 -4.09 3.17
CA VAL A 64 -9.97 -3.67 4.54
C VAL A 64 -9.15 -4.76 5.22
N VAL A 65 -7.92 -4.42 5.62
CA VAL A 65 -6.98 -5.35 6.27
C VAL A 65 -7.06 -5.20 7.80
N ALA A 66 -7.22 -3.97 8.28
CA ALA A 66 -7.38 -3.67 9.70
C ALA A 66 -8.38 -2.52 9.90
N LYS A 67 -8.86 -2.37 11.13
CA LYS A 67 -9.78 -1.27 11.50
C LYS A 67 -9.03 0.06 11.45
N GLY A 68 -9.72 1.13 11.08
CA GLY A 68 -9.15 2.49 11.11
C GLY A 68 -8.51 2.95 9.79
N GLY A 69 -8.77 2.27 8.67
CA GLY A 69 -8.43 2.80 7.36
C GLY A 69 -9.15 4.12 7.08
N MET A 70 -8.46 5.06 6.43
CA MET A 70 -9.03 6.37 6.11
C MET A 70 -10.24 6.22 5.18
N SER A 71 -11.23 7.11 5.29
CA SER A 71 -12.29 7.29 4.32
C SER A 71 -11.76 7.91 3.02
N VAL A 72 -12.55 7.87 1.94
CA VAL A 72 -12.17 8.51 0.67
C VAL A 72 -12.09 10.03 0.85
N GLU A 73 -12.98 10.57 1.68
CA GLU A 73 -13.05 11.98 2.03
C GLU A 73 -11.77 12.45 2.72
N GLU A 74 -11.33 11.74 3.78
CA GLU A 74 -10.07 12.05 4.48
C GLU A 74 -8.85 11.89 3.56
N ILE A 75 -8.85 10.90 2.65
CA ILE A 75 -7.80 10.76 1.64
C ILE A 75 -7.75 11.96 0.71
N PHE A 76 -8.89 12.50 0.31
CA PHE A 76 -8.96 13.69 -0.54
C PHE A 76 -8.62 14.98 0.18
N GLU A 77 -8.79 15.04 1.50
CA GLU A 77 -8.25 16.13 2.31
C GLU A 77 -6.72 16.06 2.37
N LEU A 78 -6.15 14.86 2.52
CA LEU A 78 -4.70 14.65 2.55
C LEU A 78 -4.03 14.83 1.18
N PHE A 79 -4.71 14.44 0.11
CA PHE A 79 -4.23 14.55 -1.27
C PHE A 79 -5.24 15.28 -2.18
N PRO A 80 -5.36 16.62 -2.06
CA PRO A 80 -6.34 17.39 -2.85
C PRO A 80 -6.19 17.21 -4.36
N ASN A 81 -4.97 17.03 -4.86
CA ASN A 81 -4.70 16.78 -6.27
C ASN A 81 -5.39 15.51 -6.78
N LEU A 82 -5.53 14.48 -5.94
CA LEU A 82 -6.26 13.26 -6.30
C LEU A 82 -7.77 13.52 -6.40
N LYS A 83 -8.31 14.42 -5.57
CA LYS A 83 -9.73 14.83 -5.61
C LYS A 83 -10.06 15.51 -6.94
N GLU A 84 -9.21 16.43 -7.38
CA GLU A 84 -9.35 17.09 -8.68
C GLU A 84 -9.30 16.09 -9.85
N ARG A 85 -8.57 14.99 -9.67
CA ARG A 85 -8.40 13.92 -10.66
C ARG A 85 -9.24 12.68 -10.38
N ARG A 86 -10.27 12.75 -9.54
CA ARG A 86 -11.03 11.57 -9.07
C ARG A 86 -11.54 10.63 -10.18
N ASN A 87 -11.93 11.22 -11.32
CA ASN A 87 -12.44 10.49 -12.50
C ASN A 87 -11.37 10.16 -13.54
N SER A 88 -10.12 10.58 -13.33
CA SER A 88 -9.00 10.30 -14.23
C SER A 88 -8.49 8.89 -14.01
N GLN A 89 -8.26 8.18 -15.11
CA GLN A 89 -7.56 6.88 -15.09
C GLN A 89 -6.12 7.05 -14.59
N GLY A 90 -5.57 6.02 -13.93
CA GLY A 90 -4.21 6.03 -13.41
C GLY A 90 -3.13 6.38 -14.45
N THR A 91 -3.32 6.00 -15.72
CA THR A 91 -2.42 6.37 -16.83
C THR A 91 -2.37 7.87 -17.14
N LYS A 92 -3.40 8.64 -16.76
CA LYS A 92 -3.50 10.09 -17.00
C LYS A 92 -2.90 10.93 -15.87
N LEU A 93 -2.45 10.28 -14.81
CA LEU A 93 -1.81 10.91 -13.66
C LEU A 93 -0.30 11.10 -13.94
N SER A 94 0.24 12.21 -13.47
CA SER A 94 1.68 12.42 -13.39
C SER A 94 2.33 11.38 -12.47
N GLY A 95 3.65 11.21 -12.56
CA GLY A 95 4.35 10.25 -11.70
C GLY A 95 4.20 10.53 -10.20
N GLY A 96 4.13 11.81 -9.81
CA GLY A 96 3.87 12.20 -8.42
C GLY A 96 2.45 11.84 -7.97
N GLU A 97 1.44 12.08 -8.82
CA GLU A 97 0.05 11.70 -8.54
C GLU A 97 -0.14 10.19 -8.45
N GLN A 98 0.54 9.41 -9.29
CA GLN A 98 0.54 7.96 -9.18
C GLN A 98 1.16 7.47 -7.86
N GLN A 99 2.21 8.13 -7.37
CA GLN A 99 2.81 7.84 -6.07
C GLN A 99 1.86 8.15 -4.92
N MET A 100 1.17 9.30 -4.97
CA MET A 100 0.15 9.67 -3.99
C MET A 100 -0.99 8.66 -3.99
N LEU A 101 -1.48 8.25 -5.16
CA LEU A 101 -2.54 7.24 -5.29
C LEU A 101 -2.11 5.89 -4.72
N ALA A 102 -0.86 5.48 -4.95
CA ALA A 102 -0.33 4.25 -4.39
C ALA A 102 -0.32 4.26 -2.85
N ILE A 103 0.10 5.37 -2.25
CA ILE A 103 0.09 5.57 -0.78
C ILE A 103 -1.35 5.59 -0.26
N ALA A 104 -2.22 6.37 -0.89
CA ALA A 104 -3.63 6.49 -0.50
C ALA A 104 -4.36 5.15 -0.49
N ARG A 105 -4.06 4.27 -1.45
CA ARG A 105 -4.60 2.91 -1.50
C ARG A 105 -4.20 2.06 -0.30
N ILE A 106 -2.98 2.22 0.20
CA ILE A 106 -2.52 1.51 1.39
C ILE A 106 -3.18 2.08 2.65
N LEU A 107 -3.25 3.41 2.79
CA LEU A 107 -3.93 4.08 3.90
C LEU A 107 -5.41 3.69 4.01
N ARG A 108 -6.08 3.43 2.87
CA ARG A 108 -7.47 2.92 2.84
C ARG A 108 -7.65 1.56 3.48
N THR A 109 -6.60 0.74 3.56
CA THR A 109 -6.70 -0.64 4.07
C THR A 109 -6.63 -0.73 5.60
N GLY A 110 -6.25 0.34 6.30
CA GLY A 110 -6.14 0.39 7.77
C GLY A 110 -4.90 -0.28 8.34
N VAL A 111 -3.91 -0.59 7.51
CA VAL A 111 -2.58 -1.02 7.94
C VAL A 111 -1.85 0.08 8.70
N GLU A 112 -0.96 -0.32 9.61
CA GLU A 112 -0.09 0.53 10.45
C GLU A 112 1.23 0.89 9.74
#